data_AF-A0A661JLI4-F1
#
_entry.id   AF-A0A661JLI4-F1
#
_cell.length_a   1.000
_cell.length_b   1.000
_cell.length_c   1.000
_cell.angle_alpha   90.00
_cell.angle_beta   90.00
_cell.angle_gamma   90.00
#
_symmetry.space_group_name_H-M   'P 1'
#
loop_
_entity.id
_entity.type
_entity.pdbx_description
1 polymer ?
#
loop_
_entity_poly.entity_id
_entity_poly.type
_entity_poly.pdbx_seq_one_letter_code
_entity_poly.pdbx_strand_id
1 'polypeptide(L)' 'MKLVHYREVEAEALQEAEGVRVRWVIGPKDRPPNFFMRVFEIAP' A
#
# COMPACT_ATOMS: atom_id res chain seq x y z
N MET A 1 7.20 -15.99 -4.20
CA MET A 1 7.49 -15.61 -2.80
C MET A 1 7.96 -14.17 -2.81
N LYS A 2 7.24 -13.24 -2.15
CA LYS A 2 7.58 -11.81 -2.10
C LYS A 2 8.05 -11.50 -0.68
N LEU A 3 9.27 -10.99 -0.57
CA LEU A 3 9.84 -10.47 0.69
C LEU A 3 10.37 -9.08 0.39
N VAL A 4 9.71 -8.06 0.92
CA VAL A 4 10.05 -6.66 0.70
C VAL A 4 9.74 -5.88 1.97
N HIS A 5 10.60 -4.93 2.32
CA HIS A 5 10.32 -4.04 3.44
C HIS A 5 9.28 -3.01 2.99
N TYR A 6 8.22 -2.77 3.78
CA TYR A 6 7.10 -1.92 3.35
C TYR A 6 7.52 -0.50 2.95
N ARG A 7 8.60 0.03 3.52
CA ARG A 7 9.13 1.37 3.17
C ARG A 7 9.75 1.45 1.78
N GLU A 8 10.07 0.32 1.16
CA GLU A 8 10.55 0.25 -0.23
C GLU A 8 9.40 0.27 -1.24
N VAL A 9 8.16 0.07 -0.78
CA VAL A 9 6.95 0.18 -1.61
C VAL A 9 6.52 1.64 -1.63
N GLU A 10 6.35 2.22 -2.82
CA GLU A 10 5.94 3.61 -3.00
C GLU A 10 4.65 3.95 -2.24
N ALA A 11 4.62 5.13 -1.60
CA ALA A 11 3.43 5.65 -0.94
C ALA A 11 2.68 6.58 -1.90
N GLU A 12 1.46 6.21 -2.23
CA GLU A 12 0.56 6.95 -3.12
C GLU A 12 -0.38 7.82 -2.29
N ALA A 13 -0.54 9.08 -2.66
CA ALA A 13 -1.54 9.95 -2.02
C ALA A 13 -2.95 9.56 -2.46
N LEU A 14 -3.89 9.54 -1.53
CA LEU A 14 -5.30 9.30 -1.84
C LEU A 14 -6.00 10.61 -2.17
N GLN A 15 -6.52 10.72 -3.38
CA GLN A 15 -7.24 11.93 -3.81
C GLN A 15 -8.51 12.18 -2.98
N GLU A 16 -9.16 11.12 -2.50
CA GLU A 16 -10.41 11.20 -1.74
C GLU A 16 -10.21 11.47 -0.24
N ALA A 17 -8.97 11.46 0.25
CA ALA A 17 -8.65 11.64 1.66
C ALA A 17 -7.34 12.43 1.84
N GLU A 18 -7.47 13.72 2.09
CA GLU A 18 -6.34 14.61 2.34
C GLU A 18 -5.51 14.15 3.55
N GLY A 19 -4.19 14.23 3.43
CA GLY A 19 -3.27 13.77 4.48
C GLY A 19 -3.11 12.24 4.58
N VAL A 20 -3.83 11.46 3.76
CA VAL A 20 -3.72 10.00 3.76
C VAL A 20 -2.88 9.51 2.57
N ARG A 21 -1.92 8.64 2.89
CA ARG A 21 -1.12 7.92 1.90
C ARG A 21 -1.29 6.42 2.07
N VAL A 22 -1.23 5.69 0.96
CA VAL A 22 -1.37 4.22 0.92
C VAL A 22 -0.17 3.57 0.25
N ARG A 23 0.28 2.44 0.79
CA ARG A 23 1.27 1.56 0.16
C ARG A 23 0.65 0.21 -0.16
N TRP A 24 0.64 -0.19 -1.42
CA TRP A 24 0.15 -1.50 -1.86
C TRP A 24 1.22 -2.59 -1.68
N VAL A 25 1.45 -3.03 -0.44
CA VAL A 25 2.46 -4.05 -0.14
C VAL A 25 2.11 -5.42 -0.74
N ILE A 26 0.81 -5.75 -0.83
CA ILE A 26 0.29 -6.82 -1.68
C ILE A 26 -0.87 -6.23 -2.48
N GLY A 27 -0.68 -6.05 -3.78
CA GLY A 27 -1.66 -5.43 -4.66
C GLY A 27 -2.01 -6.25 -5.90
N PRO A 28 -2.82 -5.68 -6.82
CA PRO A 28 -3.25 -6.38 -8.04
C PRO A 28 -2.09 -6.89 -8.90
N LYS A 29 -0.97 -6.16 -8.93
CA LYS A 29 0.24 -6.54 -9.69
C LYS A 29 0.88 -7.82 -9.16
N ASP A 30 0.69 -8.14 -7.88
CA ASP A 30 1.23 -9.34 -7.23
C ASP A 30 0.36 -10.59 -7.45
N ARG A 31 -0.87 -10.43 -7.99
CA ARG A 31 -1.86 -11.50 -8.22
C ARG A 31 -2.05 -12.46 -7.03
N PRO A 32 -2.33 -11.96 -5.82
CA PRO A 32 -2.59 -12.81 -4.67
C PRO A 32 -3.91 -13.59 -4.86
N PRO A 33 -4.01 -14.81 -4.29
CA PRO A 33 -5.18 -15.66 -4.53
C PRO A 33 -6.46 -15.14 -3.85
N ASN A 34 -6.33 -14.47 -2.70
CA ASN A 34 -7.49 -14.21 -1.83
C ASN A 34 -7.58 -12.79 -1.26
N PHE A 35 -6.46 -12.07 -1.14
CA PHE A 35 -6.45 -10.80 -0.41
C PHE A 35 -5.40 -9.83 -0.91
N PHE A 36 -5.65 -8.54 -0.67
CA PHE A 36 -4.66 -7.48 -0.80
C PHE A 36 -4.26 -6.99 0.59
N MET A 37 -3.07 -6.44 0.70
CA MET A 37 -2.57 -5.83 1.93
C MET A 37 -2.06 -4.43 1.62
N ARG A 38 -2.48 -3.48 2.46
CA ARG A 38 -2.19 -2.06 2.34
C ARG A 38 -1.69 -1.52 3.68
N VAL A 39 -0.72 -0.63 3.62
CA VAL A 39 -0.31 0.18 4.78
C VAL A 39 -0.81 1.59 4.54
N PHE A 40 -1.56 2.13 5.49
CA PHE A 40 -2.02 3.51 5.45
C PHE A 40 -1.19 4.35 6.41
N GLU A 41 -0.76 5.52 5.94
CA GLU A 41 -0.12 6.56 6.74
C GLU A 41 -1.05 7.77 6.75
N ILE A 42 -1.42 8.23 7.95
CA ILE A 42 -2.37 9.32 8.15
C ILE A 42 -1.61 10.45 8.82
N ALA A 43 -1.63 11.64 8.20
CA ALA A 43 -1.07 12.85 8.79
C ALA A 43 -1.83 13.23 10.09
N PRO A 44 -1.21 13.98 11.01
CA PRO A 44 -1.84 14.41 12.26
C PRO A 44 -3.18 15.12 12.09
#